data_AF-A0A7V9TT97-F1
#
_entry.id   AF-A0A7V9TT97-F1
#
_cell.length_a   1.000
_cell.length_b   1.000
_cell.length_c   1.000
_cell.angle_alpha   90.00
_cell.angle_beta   90.00
_cell.angle_gamma   90.00
#
_symmetry.space_group_name_H-M   'P 1'
#
loop_
_entity.id
_entity.type
_entity.pdbx_description
1 polymer ?
#
loop_
_entity_poly.entity_id
_entity_poly.type
_entity_poly.pdbx_seq_one_letter_code
_entity_poly.pdbx_strand_id
1 'polypeptide(L)'
;VYAVPGEGGDRTPRSATDSAAAEHRLAKLCGDLMVSAEVSANLVVLRTPPGAAQFLASALDRAELSAVLGCIAGDDTILVVSRHRDGGDALVAKFHSLAEASGES
;
A
#
# COMPACT_ATOMS: atom_id res chain seq x y z
N VAL A 1 -5.49 -6.31 -31.13
CA VAL A 1 -5.62 -5.88 -29.71
C VAL A 1 -6.01 -7.11 -28.92
N TYR A 2 -5.08 -7.68 -28.16
CA TYR A 2 -5.35 -8.83 -27.30
C TYR A 2 -5.92 -8.29 -25.99
N ALA A 3 -7.19 -8.59 -25.70
CA ALA A 3 -7.80 -8.32 -24.41
C ALA A 3 -7.60 -9.56 -23.54
N VAL A 4 -6.91 -9.40 -22.42
CA VAL A 4 -6.83 -10.41 -21.37
C VAL A 4 -8.22 -10.51 -20.74
N PRO A 5 -8.79 -11.71 -20.54
CA PRO A 5 -10.01 -11.90 -19.74
C PRO A 5 -9.81 -11.22 -18.39
N GLY A 6 -10.86 -10.59 -17.84
CA GLY A 6 -10.75 -9.69 -16.70
C GLY A 6 -10.15 -10.31 -15.43
N GLU A 7 -8.83 -10.38 -15.35
CA GLU A 7 -8.09 -10.58 -14.10
C GLU A 7 -7.88 -9.21 -13.50
N GLY A 8 -8.82 -8.81 -12.66
CA GLY A 8 -8.80 -7.50 -12.03
C GLY A 8 -9.70 -7.45 -10.82
N GLY A 9 -9.31 -8.22 -9.79
CA GLY A 9 -9.85 -8.19 -8.42
C GLY A 9 -11.30 -8.65 -8.30
N ASP A 10 -11.62 -9.33 -7.21
CA ASP A 10 -13.00 -9.45 -6.79
C ASP A 10 -13.52 -8.04 -6.48
N ARG A 11 -14.31 -7.47 -7.39
CA ARG A 11 -14.91 -6.13 -7.28
C ARG A 11 -16.21 -6.15 -6.49
N THR A 12 -16.50 -7.21 -5.75
CA THR A 12 -17.65 -7.21 -4.85
C THR A 12 -17.51 -6.05 -3.87
N PRO A 13 -18.57 -5.22 -3.70
CA PRO A 13 -18.54 -4.13 -2.73
C PRO A 13 -18.25 -4.69 -1.33
N ARG A 14 -17.10 -4.33 -0.77
CA ARG A 14 -16.72 -4.73 0.59
C ARG A 14 -17.49 -3.90 1.60
N SER A 15 -17.85 -4.50 2.73
CA SER A 15 -18.54 -3.78 3.80
C SER A 15 -17.61 -2.73 4.41
N ALA A 16 -18.18 -1.68 5.00
CA ALA A 16 -17.40 -0.65 5.71
C ALA A 16 -16.52 -1.25 6.83
N THR A 17 -17.01 -2.31 7.47
CA THR A 17 -16.28 -3.07 8.50
C THR A 17 -15.03 -3.77 7.92
N ASP A 18 -15.14 -4.38 6.74
CA ASP A 18 -14.02 -5.06 6.09
C ASP A 18 -12.92 -4.07 5.64
N SER A 19 -13.32 -2.88 5.20
CA SER A 19 -12.39 -1.81 4.83
C SER A 19 -11.62 -1.30 6.04
N ALA A 20 -12.29 -1.03 7.17
CA ALA A 20 -11.63 -0.60 8.40
C ALA A 20 -10.66 -1.65 8.95
N ALA A 21 -11.03 -2.93 8.91
CA ALA A 21 -10.15 -4.03 9.32
C ALA A 21 -8.91 -4.15 8.41
N ALA A 22 -9.07 -3.95 7.09
CA ALA A 22 -7.97 -3.96 6.15
C ALA A 22 -7.00 -2.79 6.37
N GLU A 23 -7.51 -1.59 6.63
CA GLU A 23 -6.69 -0.42 6.94
C GLU A 23 -5.96 -0.58 8.28
N HIS A 24 -6.62 -1.11 9.31
CA HIS A 24 -5.95 -1.42 10.59
C HIS A 24 -4.83 -2.45 10.43
N ARG A 25 -5.05 -3.50 9.63
CA ARG A 25 -4.00 -4.48 9.31
C ARG A 25 -2.84 -3.83 8.56
N LEU A 26 -3.12 -2.93 7.61
CA LEU A 26 -2.08 -2.19 6.90
C LEU A 26 -1.28 -1.31 7.87
N ALA A 27 -1.94 -0.57 8.78
CA ALA A 27 -1.28 0.25 9.79
C ALA A 27 -0.28 -0.56 10.61
N LYS A 28 -0.71 -1.71 11.14
CA LYS A 28 0.15 -2.61 11.90
C LYS A 28 1.38 -3.06 11.10
N LEU A 29 1.19 -3.51 9.85
CA LEU A 29 2.31 -3.95 9.02
C LEU A 29 3.22 -2.80 8.59
N CYS A 30 2.70 -1.59 8.42
CA CYS A 30 3.53 -0.41 8.21
C CYS A 30 4.45 -0.16 9.41
N GLY A 31 3.95 -0.22 10.65
CA GLY A 31 4.84 -0.08 11.82
C GLY A 31 5.83 -1.22 12.00
N ASP A 32 5.40 -2.46 11.74
CA ASP A 32 6.26 -3.64 11.95
C ASP A 32 7.34 -3.79 10.86
N LEU A 33 7.04 -3.40 9.62
CA LEU A 33 7.84 -3.79 8.45
C LEU A 33 8.31 -2.61 7.57
N MET A 34 7.75 -1.42 7.68
CA MET A 34 8.19 -0.28 6.86
C MET A 34 9.46 0.33 7.46
N VAL A 35 10.58 0.17 6.76
CA VAL A 35 11.88 0.75 7.14
C VAL A 35 11.99 2.20 6.69
N SER A 36 11.56 2.51 5.46
CA SER A 36 11.53 3.87 4.94
C SER A 36 10.48 4.03 3.84
N ALA A 37 10.12 5.28 3.56
CA ALA A 37 9.29 5.68 2.44
C ALA A 37 9.92 6.89 1.75
N GLU A 38 10.21 6.79 0.47
CA GLU A 38 10.77 7.87 -0.35
C GLU A 38 9.87 8.13 -1.56
N VAL A 39 9.91 9.34 -2.10
CA VAL A 39 9.02 9.78 -3.18
C VAL A 39 9.78 10.45 -4.33
N SER A 40 9.32 10.17 -5.54
CA SER A 40 9.68 10.89 -6.77
C SER A 40 8.41 11.13 -7.59
N ALA A 41 7.89 12.36 -7.54
CA ALA A 41 6.60 12.74 -8.13
C ALA A 41 5.45 11.84 -7.65
N ASN A 42 4.91 10.98 -8.52
CA ASN A 42 3.83 10.04 -8.18
C ASN A 42 4.32 8.63 -7.82
N LEU A 43 5.63 8.40 -7.78
CA LEU A 43 6.23 7.12 -7.42
C LEU A 43 6.67 7.18 -5.97
N VAL A 44 6.25 6.20 -5.18
CA VAL A 44 6.66 6.02 -3.79
C VAL A 44 7.39 4.70 -3.68
N VAL A 45 8.57 4.72 -3.08
CA VAL A 45 9.38 3.54 -2.80
C VAL A 45 9.34 3.27 -1.31
N LEU A 46 8.77 2.12 -0.94
CA LEU A 46 8.79 1.63 0.44
C LEU A 46 9.92 0.61 0.58
N ARG A 47 10.70 0.72 1.66
CA ARG A 47 11.70 -0.28 2.04
C ARG A 47 11.19 -1.12 3.18
N THR A 48 11.52 -2.40 3.16
CA THR A 48 11.19 -3.37 4.21
C THR A 48 12.42 -4.17 4.61
N PRO A 49 12.39 -4.98 5.69
CA PRO A 49 13.38 -6.03 5.87
C PRO A 49 13.41 -7.01 4.68
N PRO A 50 14.50 -7.78 4.52
CA PRO A 50 14.60 -8.82 3.50
C PRO A 50 13.42 -9.80 3.52
N GLY A 51 12.87 -10.10 2.36
CA GLY A 51 11.73 -11.01 2.17
C GLY A 51 10.36 -10.51 2.65
N ALA A 52 10.24 -9.28 3.14
CA ALA A 52 8.99 -8.77 3.73
C ALA A 52 8.12 -7.95 2.74
N ALA A 53 8.65 -7.52 1.59
CA ALA A 53 7.96 -6.57 0.71
C ALA A 53 6.63 -7.13 0.17
N GLN A 54 6.61 -8.39 -0.25
CA GLN A 54 5.40 -9.05 -0.75
C GLN A 54 4.28 -9.10 0.29
N PHE A 55 4.63 -9.31 1.56
CA PHE A 55 3.65 -9.41 2.64
C PHE A 55 3.00 -8.06 2.94
N LEU A 56 3.79 -6.99 3.02
CA LEU A 56 3.27 -5.62 3.17
C LEU A 56 2.45 -5.19 1.96
N ALA A 57 2.91 -5.49 0.73
CA ALA A 57 2.17 -5.18 -0.50
C ALA A 57 0.79 -5.85 -0.54
N SER A 58 0.69 -7.10 -0.10
CA SER A 58 -0.61 -7.81 -0.03
C SER A 58 -1.63 -7.13 0.89
N ALA A 59 -1.18 -6.50 1.98
CA ALA A 59 -2.06 -5.71 2.83
C ALA A 59 -2.43 -4.36 2.21
N LEU A 60 -1.49 -3.75 1.49
CA LEU A 60 -1.69 -2.53 0.72
C LEU A 60 -2.78 -2.71 -0.35
N ASP A 61 -2.72 -3.80 -1.11
CA ASP A 61 -3.73 -4.15 -2.12
C ASP A 61 -5.10 -4.38 -1.48
N ARG A 62 -5.15 -5.07 -0.33
CA ARG A 62 -6.39 -5.31 0.43
C ARG A 62 -6.98 -4.05 1.05
N ALA A 63 -6.17 -3.05 1.37
CA ALA A 63 -6.65 -1.79 1.91
C ALA A 63 -7.38 -0.94 0.85
N GLU A 64 -7.17 -1.21 -0.46
CA GLU A 64 -7.79 -0.51 -1.59
C GLU A 64 -7.76 1.01 -1.45
N LEU A 65 -6.61 1.55 -1.04
CA LEU A 65 -6.44 2.99 -0.86
C LEU A 65 -6.73 3.73 -2.18
N SER A 66 -7.74 4.58 -2.20
CA SER A 66 -8.20 5.28 -3.42
C SER A 66 -7.10 6.09 -4.11
N ALA A 67 -6.16 6.64 -3.32
CA ALA A 67 -5.00 7.39 -3.79
C ALA A 67 -3.94 6.52 -4.50
N VAL A 68 -3.95 5.20 -4.30
CA VAL A 68 -3.02 4.26 -4.93
C VAL A 68 -3.59 3.80 -6.27
N LEU A 69 -2.78 3.92 -7.33
CA LEU A 69 -3.07 3.32 -8.64
C LEU A 69 -2.80 1.82 -8.64
N GLY A 70 -1.71 1.40 -8.00
CA GLY A 70 -1.29 0.01 -7.80
C GLY A 70 0.13 -0.06 -7.21
N CYS A 71 0.60 -1.28 -6.93
CA CYS A 71 1.96 -1.51 -6.46
C CYS A 71 2.64 -2.74 -7.11
N ILE A 72 3.97 -2.78 -7.04
CA ILE A 72 4.80 -3.93 -7.39
C ILE A 72 5.78 -4.18 -6.25
N ALA A 73 5.79 -5.39 -5.71
CA ALA A 73 6.74 -5.79 -4.68
C ALA A 73 7.90 -6.60 -5.26
N GLY A 74 9.11 -6.28 -4.81
CA GLY A 74 10.30 -7.12 -4.92
C GLY A 74 10.48 -7.96 -3.66
N ASP A 75 11.73 -8.08 -3.18
CA ASP A 75 12.09 -8.78 -1.94
C ASP A 75 12.00 -7.88 -0.71
N ASP A 76 12.67 -6.72 -0.77
CA ASP A 76 12.81 -5.75 0.33
C ASP A 76 12.34 -4.33 -0.06
N THR A 77 11.68 -4.22 -1.20
CA THR A 77 11.32 -2.95 -1.84
C THR A 77 9.96 -3.06 -2.50
N ILE A 78 9.09 -2.07 -2.29
CA ILE A 78 7.79 -1.95 -2.96
C ILE A 78 7.76 -0.62 -3.72
N LEU A 79 7.44 -0.68 -5.01
CA LEU A 79 7.08 0.50 -5.78
C LEU A 79 5.56 0.68 -5.70
N VAL A 80 5.11 1.78 -5.11
CA VAL A 80 3.71 2.19 -5.06
C VAL A 80 3.51 3.37 -6.00
N VAL A 81 2.52 3.29 -6.88
CA VAL A 81 2.21 4.36 -7.83
C VAL A 81 0.98 5.10 -7.34
N SER A 82 1.11 6.41 -7.09
CA SER A 82 -0.01 7.28 -6.79
C SER A 82 -0.85 7.52 -8.05
N ARG A 83 -2.16 7.66 -7.86
CA ARG A 83 -3.15 7.92 -8.92
C ARG A 83 -3.00 9.31 -9.53
N HIS A 84 -2.57 10.28 -8.73
CA HIS A 84 -2.35 11.66 -9.16
C HIS A 84 -0.86 11.92 -9.34
N ARG A 85 -0.50 12.76 -10.34
CA ARG A 85 0.90 13.04 -10.71
C ARG A 85 1.71 13.67 -9.57
N ASP A 86 1.05 14.42 -8.71
CA ASP A 86 1.56 15.16 -7.55
C ASP A 86 1.18 14.49 -6.21
N GLY A 87 0.58 13.30 -6.26
CA GLY A 87 0.03 12.64 -5.08
C GLY A 87 1.03 11.81 -4.27
N GLY A 88 2.33 11.80 -4.62
CA GLY A 88 3.32 10.96 -3.93
C GLY A 88 3.62 11.44 -2.51
N ASP A 89 3.80 12.75 -2.31
CA ASP A 89 4.09 13.32 -0.97
C ASP A 89 2.97 13.02 0.04
N ALA A 90 1.72 13.17 -0.39
CA ALA A 90 0.55 12.84 0.42
C ALA A 90 0.48 11.34 0.76
N LEU A 91 0.93 10.48 -0.16
CA LEU A 91 0.94 9.04 0.04
C LEU A 91 2.03 8.62 1.05
N VAL A 92 3.23 9.20 0.96
CA VAL A 92 4.30 9.01 1.95
C VAL A 92 3.84 9.46 3.33
N ALA A 93 3.24 10.65 3.44
CA ALA A 93 2.69 11.15 4.70
C ALA A 93 1.65 10.17 5.29
N LYS A 94 0.75 9.64 4.45
CA LYS A 94 -0.23 8.63 4.89
C LYS A 94 0.45 7.36 5.42
N PHE A 95 1.47 6.85 4.76
CA PHE A 95 2.17 5.65 5.23
C PHE A 95 2.90 5.87 6.55
N HIS A 96 3.51 7.05 6.76
CA HIS A 96 4.09 7.40 8.05
C HIS A 96 3.04 7.45 9.16
N SER A 97 1.91 8.13 8.93
CA SER A 97 0.83 8.16 9.93
C SER A 97 0.26 6.78 10.25
N LEU A 98 0.18 5.88 9.25
CA LEU A 98 -0.22 4.49 9.46
C LEU A 98 0.78 3.71 10.33
N ALA A 99 2.08 3.92 10.14
CA ALA A 99 3.11 3.28 10.97
C ALA A 99 3.08 3.80 12.41
N GLU A 100 2.94 5.11 12.60
CA GLU A 100 2.84 5.74 13.94
C GLU A 100 1.64 5.19 14.73
N ALA A 101 0.47 5.13 14.09
CA ALA A 101 -0.76 4.64 14.74
C ALA A 101 -0.69 3.19 15.25
N SER A 102 0.26 2.39 14.76
CA SER A 102 0.46 1.02 15.23
C SER A 102 1.32 0.92 16.50
N GLY A 103 2.15 1.93 16.78
CA GLY A 103 3.00 1.99 17.98
C GLY A 103 2.25 2.44 19.24
N GLU A 104 1.04 2.98 19.09
CA GLU A 104 0.17 3.41 20.19
C GLU A 104 -0.85 2.34 20.65
N SER A 105 -0.79 1.12 20.09
CA SER A 105 -1.73 0.01 20.40
C SER A 105 -1.19 -1.00 21.42
#